data_AF-A0A653Q175-F1
#
_entry.id   AF-A0A653Q175-F1
#
_cell.length_a   1.000
_cell.length_b   1.000
_cell.length_c   1.000
_cell.angle_alpha   90.00
_cell.angle_beta   90.00
_cell.angle_gamma   90.00
#
_symmetry.space_group_name_H-M   'P 1'
#
loop_
_entity.id
_entity.type
_entity.pdbx_description
1 polymer ?
#
loop_
_entity_poly.entity_id
_entity_poly.type
_entity_poly.pdbx_seq_one_letter_code
_entity_poly.pdbx_strand_id
1 'polypeptide(L)'
;MAAPTAQRSASQHHAAQRVEVSPPATSHHQPEQVVTDSPLIYFSSASENTSRFVAKLGRKVARIPLYAKDAPLLATRPFVLVVPTYGGTGGEGSVPKQVIRFLNNPQNRQLIRGVIGAGNTNFGENYCMAADIIAAKCQVPHLYRFELMGTPEDVTRVNQGLDTFWTRLSQTQK
;
A
#
# COMPACT_ATOMS: atom_id res chain seq x y z
N MET A 1 -58.68 76.94 -17.01
CA MET A 1 -59.67 76.53 -18.02
C MET A 1 -59.41 75.08 -18.39
N ALA A 2 -60.41 74.22 -18.16
CA ALA A 2 -60.67 72.88 -18.70
C ALA A 2 -59.60 71.75 -18.62
N ALA A 3 -59.94 70.71 -17.83
CA ALA A 3 -59.64 69.29 -18.12
C ALA A 3 -60.62 68.79 -19.23
N PRO A 4 -60.54 67.56 -19.85
CA PRO A 4 -60.17 66.28 -19.21
C PRO A 4 -59.58 65.12 -20.08
N THR A 5 -59.17 64.05 -19.38
CA THR A 5 -59.30 62.57 -19.63
C THR A 5 -58.87 61.91 -20.97
N ALA A 6 -57.94 60.94 -20.91
CA ALA A 6 -58.19 59.50 -21.17
C ALA A 6 -56.91 58.60 -21.27
N GLN A 7 -56.79 57.65 -20.33
CA GLN A 7 -56.50 56.20 -20.49
C GLN A 7 -55.34 55.72 -21.39
N ARG A 8 -54.26 55.10 -20.85
CA ARG A 8 -54.06 53.71 -20.33
C ARG A 8 -53.17 52.91 -21.31
N SER A 9 -52.01 52.45 -20.85
CA SER A 9 -51.59 51.04 -20.95
C SER A 9 -50.30 50.84 -20.15
N ALA A 10 -50.30 49.81 -19.32
CA ALA A 10 -49.20 49.40 -18.46
C ALA A 10 -48.33 48.36 -19.16
N SER A 11 -47.02 48.41 -18.94
CA SER A 11 -46.09 47.34 -19.29
C SER A 11 -45.05 47.25 -18.18
N GLN A 12 -45.34 46.45 -17.15
CA GLN A 12 -44.37 46.08 -16.13
C GLN A 12 -43.70 44.76 -16.56
N HIS A 13 -42.40 44.82 -16.82
CA HIS A 13 -41.57 43.64 -17.04
C HIS A 13 -41.31 42.93 -15.70
N HIS A 14 -41.85 41.72 -15.56
CA HIS A 14 -41.48 40.80 -14.49
C HIS A 14 -40.12 40.16 -14.84
N ALA A 15 -39.08 40.48 -14.07
CA ALA A 15 -37.80 39.76 -14.11
C ALA A 15 -37.93 38.47 -13.29
N ALA A 16 -37.88 37.32 -13.98
CA ALA A 16 -37.84 36.01 -13.35
C ALA A 16 -36.46 35.77 -12.70
N GLN A 17 -36.46 35.55 -11.38
CA GLN A 17 -35.28 35.23 -10.59
C GLN A 17 -34.92 33.75 -10.80
N ARG A 18 -33.77 33.48 -11.41
CA ARG A 18 -33.25 32.14 -11.64
C ARG A 18 -32.69 31.58 -10.32
N VAL A 19 -33.37 30.58 -9.75
CA VAL A 19 -32.84 29.81 -8.62
C VAL A 19 -31.71 28.92 -9.15
N GLU A 20 -30.48 29.22 -8.77
CA GLU A 20 -29.31 28.40 -9.05
C GLU A 20 -29.29 27.23 -8.06
N VAL A 21 -29.74 26.06 -8.52
CA VAL A 21 -29.66 24.83 -7.72
C VAL A 21 -28.27 24.24 -7.92
N SER A 22 -27.39 24.42 -6.93
CA SER A 22 -26.08 23.77 -6.90
C SER A 22 -26.25 22.24 -6.92
N PRO A 23 -25.45 21.49 -7.69
CA PRO A 23 -25.48 20.04 -7.66
C PRO A 23 -25.01 19.51 -6.29
N PRO A 24 -25.50 18.35 -5.82
CA PRO A 24 -25.07 17.78 -4.55
C PRO A 24 -23.61 17.39 -4.64
N ALA A 25 -22.83 17.74 -3.62
CA ALA A 25 -21.43 17.34 -3.49
C ALA A 25 -21.34 15.81 -3.48
N THR A 26 -20.62 15.25 -4.46
CA THR A 26 -20.29 13.82 -4.48
C THR A 26 -19.43 13.50 -3.26
N SER A 27 -19.98 12.83 -2.27
CA SER A 27 -19.23 12.28 -1.15
C SER A 27 -18.30 11.17 -1.69
N HIS A 28 -17.02 11.50 -1.90
CA HIS A 28 -16.01 10.50 -2.17
C HIS A 28 -15.88 9.61 -0.93
N HIS A 29 -16.54 8.44 -0.96
CA HIS A 29 -16.36 7.40 0.04
C HIS A 29 -14.97 6.80 -0.19
N GLN A 30 -13.94 7.42 0.39
CA GLN A 30 -12.62 6.81 0.44
C GLN A 30 -12.75 5.54 1.27
N PRO A 31 -12.28 4.37 0.78
CA PRO A 31 -12.34 3.15 1.54
C PRO A 31 -11.60 3.34 2.86
N GLU A 32 -12.28 3.05 3.97
CA GLU A 32 -11.77 3.17 5.33
C GLU A 32 -10.48 2.36 5.47
N GLN A 33 -9.42 2.96 6.03
CA GLN A 33 -8.09 2.33 6.09
C GLN A 33 -8.12 1.07 6.96
N VAL A 34 -7.43 0.00 6.55
CA VAL A 34 -7.27 -1.21 7.36
C VAL A 34 -6.01 -1.07 8.22
N VAL A 35 -6.18 -1.07 9.53
CA VAL A 35 -5.05 -1.01 10.48
C VAL A 35 -4.53 -2.40 10.82
N THR A 36 -3.22 -2.51 11.07
CA THR A 36 -2.60 -3.78 11.50
C THR A 36 -1.41 -3.56 12.43
N ASP A 37 -1.30 -4.43 13.43
CA ASP A 37 -0.17 -4.58 14.35
C ASP A 37 0.68 -5.83 14.02
N SER A 38 0.47 -6.46 12.86
CA SER A 38 1.17 -7.68 12.46
C SER A 38 2.69 -7.45 12.32
N PRO A 39 3.53 -8.31 12.92
CA PRO A 39 4.99 -8.17 12.83
C PRO A 39 5.56 -8.58 11.46
N LEU A 40 4.74 -9.22 10.61
CA LEU A 40 5.10 -9.62 9.26
C LEU A 40 4.04 -9.09 8.29
N ILE A 41 4.47 -8.25 7.35
CA ILE A 41 3.61 -7.69 6.30
C ILE A 41 4.12 -8.19 4.97
N TYR A 42 3.24 -8.56 4.04
CA TYR A 42 3.65 -9.06 2.74
C TYR A 42 2.80 -8.51 1.60
N PHE A 43 3.36 -8.59 0.40
CA PHE A 43 2.59 -8.43 -0.84
C PHE A 43 2.62 -9.73 -1.64
N SER A 44 1.54 -10.04 -2.35
CA SER A 44 1.50 -11.12 -3.33
C SER A 44 0.56 -10.78 -4.48
N SER A 45 0.98 -11.06 -5.71
CA SER A 45 0.14 -10.99 -6.92
C SER A 45 -0.94 -12.07 -6.93
N ALA A 46 -1.77 -12.05 -7.98
CA ALA A 46 -2.74 -13.08 -8.29
C ALA A 46 -2.15 -14.51 -8.41
N SER A 47 -0.84 -14.66 -8.65
CA SER A 47 -0.17 -15.97 -8.62
C SER A 47 0.01 -16.55 -7.21
N GLU A 48 -0.13 -15.73 -6.17
CA GLU A 48 -0.14 -16.13 -4.75
C GLU A 48 1.13 -16.86 -4.25
N ASN A 49 2.25 -16.87 -5.00
CA ASN A 49 3.47 -17.57 -4.59
C ASN A 49 3.99 -17.10 -3.21
N THR A 50 4.13 -15.80 -3.01
CA THR A 50 4.55 -15.22 -1.72
C THR A 50 3.52 -15.48 -0.62
N SER A 51 2.23 -15.44 -0.96
CA SER A 51 1.13 -15.75 -0.03
C SER A 51 1.22 -17.19 0.48
N ARG A 52 1.46 -18.17 -0.42
CA ARG A 52 1.70 -19.57 -0.08
C ARG A 52 2.94 -19.75 0.79
N PHE A 53 4.02 -19.01 0.53
CA PHE A 53 5.21 -19.03 1.39
C PHE A 53 4.88 -18.54 2.81
N VAL A 54 4.29 -17.35 2.91
CA VAL A 54 3.99 -16.69 4.18
C VAL A 54 3.01 -17.51 5.03
N ALA A 55 2.02 -18.17 4.41
CA ALA A 55 1.10 -19.06 5.10
C ALA A 55 1.82 -20.21 5.82
N LYS A 56 2.88 -20.77 5.23
CA LYS A 56 3.68 -21.86 5.84
C LYS A 56 4.47 -21.42 7.07
N LEU A 57 4.69 -20.11 7.28
CA LEU A 57 5.44 -19.62 8.42
C LEU A 57 4.67 -19.77 9.74
N GLY A 58 3.33 -19.88 9.70
CA GLY A 58 2.51 -20.03 10.90
C GLY A 58 2.52 -18.78 11.81
N ARG A 59 2.77 -17.59 11.25
CA ARG A 59 2.89 -16.33 11.98
C ARG A 59 1.72 -15.38 11.72
N LYS A 60 1.46 -14.48 12.66
CA LYS A 60 0.55 -13.34 12.46
C LYS A 60 1.06 -12.46 11.32
N VAL A 61 0.24 -12.31 10.29
CA VAL A 61 0.61 -11.62 9.05
C VAL A 61 -0.44 -10.59 8.65
N ALA A 62 -0.07 -9.63 7.81
CA ALA A 62 -1.00 -8.76 7.10
C ALA A 62 -0.61 -8.63 5.62
N ARG A 63 -1.61 -8.55 4.74
CA ARG A 63 -1.42 -8.49 3.29
C ARG A 63 -1.63 -7.06 2.80
N ILE A 64 -0.65 -6.54 2.07
CA ILE A 64 -0.81 -5.31 1.28
C ILE A 64 -1.84 -5.58 0.17
N PRO A 65 -2.90 -4.76 0.05
CA PRO A 65 -3.98 -4.98 -0.91
C PRO A 65 -3.48 -5.09 -2.34
N LEU A 66 -4.11 -5.99 -3.10
CA LEU A 66 -3.73 -6.24 -4.49
C LEU A 66 -4.14 -5.07 -5.40
N TYR A 67 -5.34 -4.53 -5.22
CA TYR A 67 -5.88 -3.49 -6.09
C TYR A 67 -5.81 -2.11 -5.45
N ALA A 68 -5.67 -1.09 -6.30
CA ALA A 68 -5.57 0.29 -5.83
C ALA A 68 -6.86 0.79 -5.16
N LYS A 69 -8.01 0.26 -5.58
CA LYS A 69 -9.35 0.57 -5.06
C LYS A 69 -9.64 -0.02 -3.67
N ASP A 70 -8.87 -1.02 -3.26
CA ASP A 70 -9.06 -1.66 -1.97
C ASP A 70 -8.52 -0.74 -0.86
N ALA A 71 -9.12 -0.84 0.33
CA ALA A 71 -8.73 -0.09 1.51
C ALA A 71 -7.21 -0.20 1.77
N PRO A 72 -6.48 0.92 1.90
CA PRO A 72 -5.04 0.88 2.14
C PRO A 72 -4.72 0.29 3.51
N LEU A 73 -3.60 -0.43 3.59
CA LEU A 73 -3.10 -1.00 4.84
C LEU A 73 -2.22 0.00 5.61
N LEU A 74 -2.47 0.16 6.90
CA LEU A 74 -1.73 1.03 7.81
C LEU A 74 -1.11 0.20 8.95
N ALA A 75 0.22 0.21 9.04
CA ALA A 75 0.95 -0.42 10.13
C ALA A 75 0.93 0.46 11.39
N THR A 76 0.76 -0.17 12.55
CA THR A 76 0.78 0.49 13.87
C THR A 76 1.91 -0.02 14.77
N ARG A 77 2.63 -1.07 14.35
CA ARG A 77 3.77 -1.66 15.06
C ARG A 77 4.94 -1.95 14.11
N PRO A 78 6.17 -2.10 14.62
CA PRO A 78 7.32 -2.50 13.81
C PRO A 78 7.08 -3.83 13.08
N PHE A 79 7.51 -3.92 11.82
CA PHE A 79 7.29 -5.10 10.99
C PHE A 79 8.48 -5.44 10.10
N VAL A 80 8.55 -6.70 9.67
CA VAL A 80 9.38 -7.16 8.54
C VAL A 80 8.50 -7.26 7.29
N LEU A 81 9.02 -6.82 6.15
CA LEU A 81 8.32 -6.86 4.87
C LEU A 81 8.74 -8.09 4.04
N VAL A 82 7.79 -8.84 3.48
CA VAL A 82 8.06 -9.91 2.52
C VAL A 82 7.54 -9.51 1.13
N VAL A 83 8.40 -9.48 0.12
CA VAL A 83 8.08 -8.87 -1.17
C VAL A 83 8.56 -9.71 -2.36
N PRO A 84 7.70 -9.98 -3.37
CA PRO A 84 8.14 -10.54 -4.64
C PRO A 84 8.87 -9.49 -5.48
N THR A 85 9.79 -9.96 -6.32
CA THR A 85 10.46 -9.14 -7.33
C THR A 85 9.74 -9.25 -8.67
N TYR A 86 9.45 -8.11 -9.29
CA TYR A 86 8.97 -8.02 -10.68
C TYR A 86 10.00 -7.33 -11.58
N GLY A 87 9.59 -6.89 -12.76
CA GLY A 87 10.47 -6.21 -13.72
C GLY A 87 11.31 -7.18 -14.55
N GLY A 88 12.00 -6.60 -15.55
CA GLY A 88 12.90 -7.29 -16.46
C GLY A 88 14.36 -6.83 -16.29
N THR A 89 15.19 -7.11 -17.29
CA THR A 89 16.62 -6.74 -17.30
C THR A 89 16.81 -5.24 -17.03
N GLY A 90 17.52 -4.89 -15.95
CA GLY A 90 17.85 -3.50 -15.59
C GLY A 90 17.25 -2.99 -14.26
N GLY A 91 16.48 -3.80 -13.53
CA GLY A 91 16.01 -3.48 -12.17
C GLY A 91 14.86 -2.45 -12.08
N GLU A 92 14.54 -1.75 -13.17
CA GLU A 92 13.38 -0.86 -13.22
C GLU A 92 12.08 -1.66 -13.09
N GLY A 93 11.17 -1.17 -12.24
CA GLY A 93 9.92 -1.85 -11.95
C GLY A 93 10.06 -3.09 -11.06
N SER A 94 11.23 -3.32 -10.44
CA SER A 94 11.41 -4.48 -9.56
C SER A 94 10.52 -4.50 -8.34
N VAL A 95 10.27 -3.33 -7.74
CA VAL A 95 9.38 -3.21 -6.59
C VAL A 95 7.93 -3.08 -7.05
N PRO A 96 7.00 -3.94 -6.58
CA PRO A 96 5.59 -3.82 -6.92
C PRO A 96 5.02 -2.44 -6.56
N LYS A 97 4.20 -1.84 -7.44
CA LYS A 97 3.61 -0.50 -7.24
C LYS A 97 2.80 -0.40 -5.94
N GLN A 98 2.16 -1.48 -5.52
CA GLN A 98 1.41 -1.57 -4.27
C GLN A 98 2.34 -1.42 -3.05
N VAL A 99 3.53 -2.03 -3.12
CA VAL A 99 4.56 -1.92 -2.07
C VAL A 99 5.16 -0.52 -2.05
N ILE A 100 5.41 0.08 -3.23
CA ILE A 100 5.84 1.48 -3.33
C ILE A 100 4.80 2.40 -2.66
N ARG A 101 3.51 2.24 -2.99
CA ARG A 101 2.42 3.03 -2.38
C ARG A 101 2.36 2.84 -0.87
N PHE A 102 2.45 1.60 -0.40
CA PHE A 102 2.45 1.27 1.03
C PHE A 102 3.62 1.94 1.78
N LEU A 103 4.83 1.86 1.22
CA LEU A 103 6.03 2.46 1.79
C LEU A 103 6.15 3.97 1.55
N ASN A 104 5.35 4.57 0.66
CA ASN A 104 5.28 6.02 0.48
C ASN A 104 4.52 6.71 1.60
N ASN A 105 3.71 5.97 2.39
CA ASN A 105 3.18 6.47 3.64
C ASN A 105 4.32 6.54 4.69
N PRO A 106 4.66 7.74 5.22
CA PRO A 106 5.73 7.88 6.21
C PRO A 106 5.52 7.04 7.48
N GLN A 107 4.27 6.86 7.93
CA GLN A 107 3.96 6.06 9.12
C GLN A 107 4.29 4.58 8.90
N ASN A 108 4.03 4.04 7.71
CA ASN A 108 4.43 2.67 7.38
C ASN A 108 5.95 2.58 7.25
N ARG A 109 6.56 3.55 6.57
CA ARG A 109 8.01 3.57 6.32
C ARG A 109 8.83 3.60 7.61
N GLN A 110 8.44 4.38 8.62
CA GLN A 110 9.17 4.45 9.89
C GLN A 110 9.09 3.15 10.72
N LEU A 111 8.16 2.23 10.38
CA LEU A 111 7.92 1.00 11.12
C LEU A 111 8.57 -0.24 10.47
N ILE A 112 9.07 -0.15 9.24
CA ILE A 112 9.82 -1.26 8.65
C ILE A 112 11.13 -1.50 9.44
N ARG A 113 11.47 -2.78 9.66
CA ARG A 113 12.69 -3.18 10.37
C ARG A 113 13.61 -4.08 9.56
N GLY A 114 13.09 -4.69 8.50
CA GLY A 114 13.84 -5.53 7.59
C GLY A 114 12.98 -5.97 6.42
N VAL A 115 13.61 -6.52 5.40
CA VAL A 115 12.93 -7.00 4.19
C VAL A 115 13.42 -8.40 3.81
N ILE A 116 12.50 -9.24 3.36
CA ILE A 116 12.74 -10.58 2.81
C ILE A 116 12.29 -10.57 1.35
N GLY A 117 13.18 -10.97 0.45
CA GLY A 117 12.92 -11.03 -0.99
C GLY A 117 12.42 -12.40 -1.44
N ALA A 118 11.37 -12.41 -2.25
CA ALA A 118 10.97 -13.56 -3.05
C ALA A 118 11.32 -13.31 -4.52
N GLY A 119 11.84 -14.32 -5.22
CA GLY A 119 12.22 -14.18 -6.61
C GLY A 119 12.29 -15.52 -7.35
N ASN A 120 13.07 -15.53 -8.43
CA ASN A 120 13.44 -16.73 -9.17
C ASN A 120 14.90 -16.54 -9.62
N THR A 121 15.75 -17.53 -9.38
CA THR A 121 17.19 -17.50 -9.66
C THR A 121 17.49 -17.43 -11.15
N ASN A 122 16.55 -17.80 -12.01
CA ASN A 122 16.64 -17.62 -13.47
C ASN A 122 16.86 -16.15 -13.89
N PHE A 123 16.63 -15.19 -12.99
CA PHE A 123 16.87 -13.76 -13.23
C PHE A 123 18.29 -13.29 -12.86
N GLY A 124 19.18 -14.20 -12.45
CA GLY A 124 20.59 -13.92 -12.21
C GLY A 124 20.79 -12.80 -11.19
N GLU A 125 21.50 -11.75 -11.59
CA GLU A 125 21.77 -10.56 -10.76
C GLU A 125 20.49 -9.86 -10.27
N ASN A 126 19.36 -10.04 -10.96
CA ASN A 126 18.07 -9.46 -10.56
C ASN A 126 17.30 -10.34 -9.55
N TYR A 127 17.86 -11.48 -9.13
CA TYR A 127 17.24 -12.35 -8.13
C TYR A 127 17.01 -11.59 -6.81
N CYS A 128 15.74 -11.44 -6.44
CA CYS A 128 15.30 -10.71 -5.24
C CYS A 128 15.65 -9.21 -5.22
N MET A 129 15.91 -8.59 -6.38
CA MET A 129 16.29 -7.17 -6.51
C MET A 129 15.34 -6.20 -5.79
N ALA A 130 14.04 -6.51 -5.70
CA ALA A 130 13.08 -5.65 -5.01
C ALA A 130 13.44 -5.44 -3.53
N ALA A 131 13.91 -6.50 -2.87
CA ALA A 131 14.30 -6.43 -1.46
C ALA A 131 15.60 -5.64 -1.29
N ASP A 132 16.56 -5.75 -2.22
CA ASP A 132 17.79 -4.93 -2.19
C ASP A 132 17.47 -3.43 -2.35
N ILE A 133 16.60 -3.09 -3.30
CA ILE A 133 16.14 -1.70 -3.50
C ILE A 133 15.46 -1.16 -2.23
N ILE A 134 14.56 -1.94 -1.62
CA ILE A 134 13.84 -1.52 -0.40
C ILE A 134 14.81 -1.38 0.77
N ALA A 135 15.72 -2.34 0.97
CA ALA A 135 16.73 -2.32 2.02
C ALA A 135 17.59 -1.06 1.94
N ALA A 136 18.12 -0.75 0.76
CA ALA A 136 18.92 0.45 0.53
C ALA A 136 18.10 1.74 0.74
N LYS A 137 16.89 1.82 0.19
CA LYS A 137 16.07 3.04 0.28
C LYS A 137 15.54 3.32 1.68
N CYS A 138 15.20 2.27 2.43
CA CYS A 138 14.63 2.41 3.77
C CYS A 138 15.68 2.25 4.89
N GLN A 139 16.96 1.99 4.54
CA GLN A 139 18.05 1.78 5.48
C GLN A 139 17.76 0.66 6.49
N VAL A 140 17.23 -0.46 5.99
CA VAL A 140 16.92 -1.66 6.78
C VAL A 140 17.63 -2.88 6.20
N PRO A 141 17.95 -3.91 7.01
CA PRO A 141 18.61 -5.11 6.51
C PRO A 141 17.74 -5.91 5.54
N HIS A 142 18.38 -6.46 4.51
CA HIS A 142 17.85 -7.57 3.72
C HIS A 142 18.11 -8.88 4.47
N LEU A 143 17.05 -9.45 5.05
CA LEU A 143 17.14 -10.53 6.01
C LEU A 143 17.27 -11.92 5.37
N TYR A 144 16.60 -12.15 4.24
CA TYR A 144 16.58 -13.46 3.58
C TYR A 144 16.09 -13.35 2.14
N ARG A 145 16.48 -14.32 1.29
CA ARG A 145 16.00 -14.47 -0.10
C ARG A 145 15.48 -15.89 -0.31
N PHE A 146 14.35 -16.05 -1.01
CA PHE A 146 13.81 -17.36 -1.38
C PHE A 146 13.19 -17.36 -2.78
N GLU A 147 13.00 -18.56 -3.34
CA GLU A 147 12.43 -18.73 -4.68
C GLU A 147 10.95 -19.10 -4.66
N LEU A 148 10.17 -18.47 -5.54
CA LEU A 148 8.76 -18.78 -5.80
C LEU A 148 7.92 -18.85 -4.50
N MET A 149 7.50 -20.05 -4.10
CA MET A 149 6.71 -20.30 -2.89
C MET A 149 7.54 -20.82 -1.71
N GLY A 150 8.88 -20.83 -1.84
CA GLY A 150 9.88 -21.29 -0.89
C GLY A 150 9.85 -22.78 -0.60
N THR A 151 10.96 -23.31 -0.11
CA THR A 151 11.09 -24.71 0.32
C THR A 151 10.77 -24.87 1.82
N PRO A 152 10.68 -26.10 2.36
CA PRO A 152 10.62 -26.33 3.80
C PRO A 152 11.84 -25.77 4.56
N GLU A 153 13.02 -25.81 3.96
CA GLU A 153 14.25 -25.26 4.52
C GLU A 153 14.16 -23.73 4.60
N ASP A 154 13.61 -23.07 3.57
CA ASP A 154 13.36 -21.62 3.62
C ASP A 154 12.42 -21.25 4.76
N VAL A 155 11.35 -22.02 4.96
CA VAL A 155 10.40 -21.81 6.08
C VAL A 155 11.14 -21.91 7.42
N THR A 156 11.97 -22.93 7.58
CA THR A 156 12.75 -23.16 8.81
C THR A 156 13.73 -22.00 9.06
N ARG A 157 14.50 -21.62 8.04
CA ARG A 157 15.50 -20.54 8.14
C ARG A 157 14.86 -19.18 8.40
N VAL A 158 13.77 -18.85 7.71
CA VAL A 158 13.06 -17.59 7.93
C VAL A 158 12.47 -17.53 9.33
N ASN A 159 11.88 -18.61 9.83
CA ASN A 159 11.36 -18.64 11.20
C ASN A 159 12.46 -18.40 12.24
N GLN A 160 13.56 -19.16 12.17
CA GLN A 160 14.70 -19.00 13.09
C GLN A 160 15.33 -17.60 12.99
N GLY A 161 15.47 -17.09 11.76
CA GLY A 161 16.00 -15.76 11.49
C GLY A 161 15.13 -14.65 12.08
N LEU A 162 13.81 -14.73 11.91
CA LEU A 162 12.87 -13.77 12.49
C LEU A 162 12.90 -13.79 14.02
N ASP A 163 12.91 -14.95 14.65
CA ASP A 163 12.96 -15.05 16.12
C ASP A 163 14.24 -14.44 16.69
N THR A 164 15.38 -14.73 16.05
CA THR A 164 16.67 -14.13 16.40
C THR A 164 16.66 -12.62 16.20
N PHE A 165 16.12 -12.16 15.07
CA PHE A 165 16.05 -10.75 14.71
C PHE A 165 15.23 -9.94 15.72
N TRP A 166 14.02 -10.39 16.05
CA TRP A 166 13.15 -9.70 17.01
C TRP A 166 13.71 -9.74 18.44
N THR A 167 14.33 -10.84 18.84
CA THR A 167 15.01 -10.94 20.14
C THR A 167 16.11 -9.88 20.26
N ARG A 168 16.99 -9.78 19.26
CA ARG A 168 18.07 -8.77 19.25
C ARG A 168 17.52 -7.34 19.23
N LEU A 169 16.50 -7.07 18.40
CA LEU A 169 15.90 -5.74 18.30
C LEU A 169 15.27 -5.29 19.63
N SER A 170 14.69 -6.21 20.40
CA SER A 170 14.13 -5.92 21.72
C SER A 170 15.19 -5.58 22.77
N GLN A 171 16.44 -6.03 22.58
CA GLN A 171 17.56 -5.77 23.48
C GLN A 171 18.23 -4.43 23.18
N THR A 172 18.32 -4.04 21.90
CA THR A 172 18.92 -2.76 21.49
C THR A 172 18.00 -1.55 21.67
N GLN A 173 16.71 -1.77 21.95
CA GLN A 173 15.73 -0.72 22.23
C GLN A 173 15.49 -0.47 23.74
N LYS A 174 16.20 -1.19 24.61
CA LYS A 174 16.27 -0.92 26.05
C LYS A 174 17.41 0.04 26.36
#